data_AF-A0A1G3UJ07-F1
#
_entry.id   AF-A0A1G3UJ07-F1
#
_cell.length_a   1.000
_cell.length_b   1.000
_cell.length_c   1.000
_cell.angle_alpha   90.00
_cell.angle_beta   90.00
_cell.angle_gamma   90.00
#
_symmetry.space_group_name_H-M   'P 1'
#
loop_
_entity.id
_entity.type
_entity.pdbx_description
1 polymer ?
#
loop_
_entity_poly.entity_id
_entity_poly.type
_entity_poly.pdbx_seq_one_letter_code
_entity_poly.pdbx_strand_id
1 'polypeptide(L)'
;MSQAPLTNEQLRAAAPTLFTQEPHCEVSDKYHFIPTIDIIEEIKSHHWYPMSVSQASVRDEEKEGYQQHCVRFRHFEDLLNPKENAVELLLFNSHDRTKSFSISAGIFRFVCANGLVVSESVYESYKIKHLGDKDNDVANAVISITAIKPKLMSKINTLSSITLSQLEKETFAKSAIPLRFEEHLEVDYKDLLT
;
A
#
# COMPACT_ATOMS: atom_id res chain seq x y z
N MET A 1 -2.04 4.65 -12.47
CA MET A 1 -2.83 5.20 -11.36
C MET A 1 -3.64 6.36 -11.90
N SER A 2 -4.88 6.55 -11.44
CA SER A 2 -5.70 7.68 -11.88
C SER A 2 -5.06 9.02 -11.48
N GLN A 3 -5.33 10.08 -12.23
CA GLN A 3 -4.97 11.46 -11.84
C GLN A 3 -5.94 12.06 -10.82
N ALA A 4 -7.15 11.51 -10.73
CA ALA A 4 -8.19 11.91 -9.79
C ALA A 4 -8.68 10.72 -8.93
N PRO A 5 -9.21 10.96 -7.72
CA PRO A 5 -9.87 9.94 -6.92
C PRO A 5 -10.91 9.13 -7.71
N LEU A 6 -10.92 7.81 -7.50
CA LEU A 6 -11.93 6.93 -8.05
C LEU A 6 -13.23 7.07 -7.27
N THR A 7 -14.34 7.21 -8.00
CA THR A 7 -15.69 7.14 -7.45
C THR A 7 -16.09 5.70 -7.14
N ASN A 8 -17.14 5.51 -6.34
CA ASN A 8 -17.64 4.17 -6.02
C ASN A 8 -18.15 3.44 -7.29
N GLU A 9 -18.68 4.15 -8.28
CA GLU A 9 -19.05 3.58 -9.57
C GLU A 9 -17.84 3.06 -10.34
N GLN A 10 -16.75 3.84 -10.39
CA GLN A 10 -15.50 3.43 -11.03
C GLN A 10 -14.83 2.28 -10.30
N LEU A 11 -14.84 2.29 -8.96
CA LEU A 11 -14.37 1.17 -8.15
C LEU A 11 -15.17 -0.10 -8.43
N ARG A 12 -16.50 0.01 -8.53
CA ARG A 12 -17.38 -1.13 -8.81
C ARG A 12 -17.13 -1.70 -10.21
N ALA A 13 -16.93 -0.83 -11.20
CA ALA A 13 -16.63 -1.26 -12.55
C ALA A 13 -15.26 -1.95 -12.65
N ALA A 14 -14.25 -1.47 -11.91
CA ALA A 14 -12.89 -2.00 -11.97
C ALA A 14 -12.66 -3.23 -11.07
N ALA A 15 -13.32 -3.29 -9.91
CA ALA A 15 -13.22 -4.39 -8.97
C ALA A 15 -14.56 -4.61 -8.21
N PRO A 16 -15.52 -5.33 -8.82
CA PRO A 16 -16.82 -5.62 -8.21
C PRO A 16 -16.72 -6.27 -6.83
N THR A 17 -15.67 -7.08 -6.58
CA THR A 17 -15.44 -7.79 -5.32
C THR A 17 -15.40 -6.87 -4.09
N LEU A 18 -15.02 -5.60 -4.24
CA LEU A 18 -14.99 -4.63 -3.13
C LEU A 18 -16.36 -4.42 -2.47
N PHE A 19 -17.43 -4.66 -3.23
CA PHE A 19 -18.81 -4.40 -2.83
C PHE A 19 -19.55 -5.66 -2.40
N THR A 20 -18.88 -6.80 -2.39
CA THR A 20 -19.41 -8.05 -1.84
C THR A 20 -19.74 -7.83 -0.36
N GLN A 21 -20.92 -8.29 0.07
CA GLN A 21 -21.44 -8.08 1.43
C GLN A 21 -21.39 -9.34 2.30
N GLU A 22 -21.05 -10.48 1.71
CA GLU A 22 -20.99 -11.78 2.38
C GLU A 22 -19.69 -12.49 2.04
N PRO A 23 -19.15 -13.35 2.91
CA PRO A 23 -17.98 -14.16 2.58
C PRO A 23 -18.33 -15.30 1.60
N HIS A 24 -17.31 -15.93 1.04
CA HIS A 24 -17.47 -17.15 0.23
C HIS A 24 -18.11 -18.28 1.05
N CYS A 25 -18.91 -19.15 0.45
CA CYS A 25 -19.66 -20.20 1.16
C CYS A 25 -18.77 -21.18 1.94
N GLU A 26 -17.51 -21.38 1.53
CA GLU A 26 -16.55 -22.24 2.21
C GLU A 26 -15.87 -21.61 3.43
N VAL A 27 -16.27 -20.41 3.87
CA VAL A 27 -15.74 -19.88 5.14
C VAL A 27 -16.39 -20.57 6.34
N SER A 28 -15.63 -20.73 7.42
CA SER A 28 -16.16 -21.26 8.68
C SER A 28 -16.98 -20.21 9.42
N ASP A 29 -17.84 -20.62 10.35
CA ASP A 29 -18.59 -19.71 11.26
C ASP A 29 -17.69 -18.79 12.10
N LYS A 30 -16.41 -19.13 12.27
CA LYS A 30 -15.43 -18.30 12.98
C LYS A 30 -14.84 -17.18 12.11
N TYR A 31 -15.15 -17.18 10.82
CA TYR A 31 -14.62 -16.23 9.86
C TYR A 31 -15.30 -14.87 10.04
N HIS A 32 -14.51 -13.86 10.37
CA HIS A 32 -14.99 -12.50 10.47
C HIS A 32 -14.87 -11.80 9.12
N PHE A 33 -16.01 -11.57 8.50
CA PHE A 33 -16.09 -10.87 7.23
C PHE A 33 -15.84 -9.36 7.43
N ILE A 34 -14.95 -8.80 6.62
CA ILE A 34 -14.62 -7.37 6.64
C ILE A 34 -15.01 -6.84 5.26
N PRO A 35 -16.16 -6.15 5.11
CA PRO A 35 -16.58 -5.56 3.86
C PRO A 35 -15.58 -4.48 3.43
N THR A 36 -14.92 -4.65 2.29
CA THR A 36 -13.84 -3.73 1.91
C THR A 36 -14.35 -2.32 1.60
N ILE A 37 -15.57 -2.19 1.06
CA ILE A 37 -16.16 -0.89 0.79
C ILE A 37 -16.34 -0.05 2.07
N ASP A 38 -16.70 -0.66 3.20
CA ASP A 38 -16.87 0.06 4.46
C ASP A 38 -15.52 0.62 4.95
N ILE A 39 -14.45 -0.15 4.75
CA ILE A 39 -13.10 0.31 5.08
C ILE A 39 -12.63 1.42 4.14
N ILE A 40 -12.99 1.37 2.85
CA ILE A 40 -12.70 2.45 1.90
C ILE A 40 -13.40 3.74 2.34
N GLU A 41 -14.67 3.67 2.75
CA GLU A 41 -15.42 4.85 3.22
C GLU A 41 -14.86 5.40 4.54
N GLU A 42 -14.46 4.53 5.47
CA GLU A 42 -13.79 4.96 6.70
C GLU A 42 -12.48 5.69 6.38
N ILE A 43 -11.61 5.11 5.53
CA ILE A 43 -10.35 5.73 5.11
C ILE A 43 -10.59 7.09 4.42
N LYS A 44 -11.65 7.20 3.62
CA LYS A 44 -12.06 8.48 2.99
C LYS A 44 -12.45 9.54 4.00
N SER A 45 -13.04 9.17 5.13
CA SER A 45 -13.36 10.09 6.22
C SER A 45 -12.11 10.74 6.83
N HIS A 46 -10.96 10.06 6.75
CA HIS A 46 -9.64 10.57 7.14
C HIS A 46 -8.88 11.27 6.00
N HIS A 47 -9.58 11.72 4.95
CA HIS A 47 -9.03 12.45 3.79
C HIS A 47 -8.07 11.65 2.89
N TRP A 48 -8.16 10.32 2.93
CA TRP A 48 -7.43 9.43 2.04
C TRP A 48 -8.35 8.88 0.95
N TYR A 49 -8.00 9.11 -0.30
CA TYR A 49 -8.87 8.78 -1.43
C TYR A 49 -8.28 7.68 -2.30
N PRO A 50 -9.11 6.72 -2.77
CA PRO A 50 -8.66 5.63 -3.61
C PRO A 50 -8.23 6.14 -4.99
N MET A 51 -7.01 5.83 -5.41
CA MET A 51 -6.42 6.29 -6.68
C MET A 51 -6.25 5.18 -7.71
N SER A 52 -6.25 3.93 -7.25
CA SER A 52 -6.28 2.74 -8.11
C SER A 52 -6.78 1.54 -7.33
N VAL A 53 -7.42 0.63 -8.05
CA VAL A 53 -7.81 -0.69 -7.55
C VAL A 53 -7.37 -1.78 -8.52
N SER A 54 -7.05 -2.94 -7.98
CA SER A 54 -6.91 -4.18 -8.74
C SER A 54 -7.57 -5.34 -8.01
N GLN A 55 -8.14 -6.29 -8.75
CA GLN A 55 -8.56 -7.59 -8.24
C GLN A 55 -7.84 -8.71 -8.98
N ALA A 56 -7.59 -9.83 -8.30
CA ALA A 56 -6.94 -10.98 -8.90
C ALA A 56 -7.87 -11.67 -9.92
N SER A 57 -7.29 -12.25 -10.96
CA SER A 57 -8.00 -13.11 -11.90
C SER A 57 -8.42 -14.41 -11.23
N VAL A 58 -9.58 -14.94 -11.64
CA VAL A 58 -10.11 -16.21 -11.13
C VAL A 58 -9.70 -17.37 -12.01
N ARG A 59 -9.31 -18.48 -11.37
CA ARG A 59 -9.11 -19.78 -12.03
C ARG A 59 -10.24 -20.76 -11.72
N ASP A 60 -10.95 -20.52 -10.63
CA ASP A 60 -12.00 -21.35 -10.05
C ASP A 60 -13.28 -20.51 -9.96
N GLU A 61 -14.23 -20.76 -10.88
CA GLU A 61 -15.41 -19.93 -11.08
C GLU A 61 -16.24 -19.72 -9.81
N GLU A 62 -16.18 -20.64 -8.85
CA GLU A 62 -16.86 -20.51 -7.55
C GLU A 62 -16.33 -19.32 -6.73
N LYS A 63 -15.09 -18.90 -6.97
CA LYS A 63 -14.42 -17.79 -6.26
C LYS A 63 -14.61 -16.43 -6.94
N GLU A 64 -15.36 -16.38 -8.03
CA GLU A 64 -15.69 -15.12 -8.70
C GLU A 64 -16.49 -14.21 -7.75
N GLY A 65 -15.99 -12.99 -7.52
CA GLY A 65 -16.56 -12.02 -6.59
C GLY A 65 -15.93 -12.01 -5.19
N TYR A 66 -15.03 -12.96 -4.87
CA TYR A 66 -14.40 -13.07 -3.54
C TYR A 66 -12.88 -12.94 -3.56
N GLN A 67 -12.32 -12.61 -4.73
CA GLN A 67 -10.90 -12.64 -5.01
C GLN A 67 -10.11 -11.67 -4.13
N GLN A 68 -8.81 -11.93 -4.03
CA GLN A 68 -7.88 -10.94 -3.49
C GLN A 68 -7.97 -9.65 -4.31
N HIS A 69 -8.03 -8.53 -3.60
CA HIS A 69 -8.01 -7.20 -4.19
C HIS A 69 -7.06 -6.27 -3.44
N CYS A 70 -6.63 -5.22 -4.14
CA CYS A 70 -5.72 -4.20 -3.66
C CYS A 70 -6.26 -2.82 -3.99
N VAL A 71 -6.28 -1.93 -3.01
CA VAL A 71 -6.66 -0.53 -3.18
C VAL A 71 -5.50 0.35 -2.73
N ARG A 72 -5.10 1.29 -3.58
CA ARG A 72 -4.08 2.29 -3.25
C ARG A 72 -4.75 3.63 -2.97
N PHE A 73 -4.40 4.26 -1.86
CA PHE A 73 -4.95 5.54 -1.45
C PHE A 73 -3.89 6.63 -1.44
N ARG A 74 -4.33 7.86 -1.66
CA ARG A 74 -3.50 9.06 -1.53
C ARG A 74 -4.21 10.11 -0.70
N HIS A 75 -3.46 10.83 0.12
CA HIS A 75 -4.01 11.89 0.94
C HIS A 75 -4.40 13.09 0.08
N PHE A 76 -5.50 13.76 0.43
CA PHE A 76 -6.07 14.90 -0.29
C PHE A 76 -5.04 16.00 -0.65
N GLU A 77 -4.19 16.38 0.30
CA GLU A 77 -3.15 17.38 0.10
C GLU A 77 -2.18 17.04 -1.05
N ASP A 78 -1.85 15.75 -1.23
CA ASP A 78 -0.90 15.32 -2.26
C ASP A 78 -1.57 15.23 -3.63
N LEU A 79 -2.91 15.28 -3.68
CA LEU A 79 -3.69 15.44 -4.91
C LEU A 79 -3.71 16.91 -5.35
N LEU A 80 -3.87 17.84 -4.39
CA LEU A 80 -3.86 19.28 -4.66
C LEU A 80 -2.47 19.80 -5.00
N ASN A 81 -1.45 19.29 -4.30
CA ASN A 81 -0.07 19.72 -4.46
C ASN A 81 0.84 18.50 -4.65
N PRO A 82 0.91 17.94 -5.88
CA PRO A 82 1.77 16.80 -6.17
C PRO A 82 3.23 17.11 -5.84
N LYS A 83 3.83 16.29 -4.98
CA LYS A 83 5.25 16.35 -4.60
C LYS A 83 6.01 15.20 -5.23
N GLU A 84 7.33 15.28 -5.28
CA GLU A 84 8.17 14.18 -5.80
C GLU A 84 7.96 12.86 -5.03
N ASN A 85 7.77 12.96 -3.72
CA ASN A 85 7.42 11.85 -2.84
C ASN A 85 5.99 12.03 -2.32
N ALA A 86 5.16 11.01 -2.46
CA ALA A 86 3.82 10.93 -1.88
C ALA A 86 3.75 9.74 -0.93
N VAL A 87 3.09 9.92 0.21
CA VAL A 87 2.73 8.78 1.07
C VAL A 87 1.47 8.14 0.49
N GLU A 88 1.48 6.82 0.39
CA GLU A 88 0.32 6.05 -0.06
C GLU A 88 -0.04 4.98 0.95
N LEU A 89 -1.33 4.69 1.07
CA LEU A 89 -1.80 3.51 1.79
C LEU A 89 -2.10 2.40 0.80
N LEU A 90 -1.71 1.17 1.13
CA LEU A 90 -2.05 -0.04 0.40
C LEU A 90 -2.92 -0.91 1.27
N LEU A 91 -4.15 -1.14 0.84
CA LEU A 91 -5.09 -2.09 1.45
C LEU A 91 -5.11 -3.36 0.62
N PHE A 92 -4.94 -4.51 1.27
CA PHE A 92 -5.20 -5.82 0.68
C PHE A 92 -6.26 -6.54 1.51
N ASN A 93 -7.17 -7.24 0.83
CA ASN A 93 -8.16 -8.11 1.46
C ASN A 93 -8.60 -9.20 0.47
N SER A 94 -9.25 -10.25 0.96
CA SER A 94 -10.04 -11.19 0.15
C SER A 94 -11.24 -11.68 0.96
N HIS A 95 -12.25 -12.19 0.26
CA HIS A 95 -13.49 -12.66 0.89
C HIS A 95 -13.60 -14.20 0.89
N ASP A 96 -12.53 -14.89 0.47
CA ASP A 96 -12.42 -16.36 0.32
C ASP A 96 -11.31 -16.99 1.20
N ARG A 97 -10.76 -16.25 2.17
CA ARG A 97 -9.65 -16.66 3.06
C ARG A 97 -8.26 -16.72 2.41
N THR A 98 -8.10 -16.43 1.12
CA THR A 98 -6.77 -16.46 0.46
C THR A 98 -5.87 -15.31 0.89
N LYS A 99 -6.44 -14.20 1.36
CA LYS A 99 -5.72 -13.05 1.90
C LYS A 99 -6.38 -12.56 3.18
N SER A 100 -5.56 -12.18 4.16
CA SER A 100 -6.02 -11.44 5.33
C SER A 100 -6.17 -9.97 5.00
N PHE A 101 -7.11 -9.28 5.65
CA PHE A 101 -7.07 -7.82 5.72
C PHE A 101 -5.68 -7.32 6.17
N SER A 102 -5.07 -6.48 5.36
CA SER A 102 -3.85 -5.77 5.73
C SER A 102 -3.82 -4.38 5.13
N ILE A 103 -3.41 -3.40 5.93
CA ILE A 103 -3.19 -2.03 5.48
C ILE A 103 -1.79 -1.58 5.88
N SER A 104 -1.07 -0.99 4.94
CA SER A 104 0.29 -0.48 5.15
C SER A 104 0.48 0.87 4.48
N ALA A 105 1.40 1.67 5.02
CA ALA A 105 1.84 2.91 4.41
C ALA A 105 3.17 2.71 3.67
N GLY A 106 3.30 3.30 2.49
CA GLY A 106 4.50 3.29 1.67
C GLY A 106 4.80 4.66 1.06
N ILE A 107 6.00 4.82 0.49
CA ILE A 107 6.44 6.06 -0.14
C ILE A 107 6.48 5.84 -1.65
N PHE A 108 5.55 6.46 -2.36
CA PHE A 108 5.57 6.48 -3.81
C PHE A 108 6.34 7.69 -4.32
N ARG A 109 7.40 7.44 -5.10
CA ARG A 109 8.17 8.50 -5.74
C ARG A 109 7.86 8.53 -7.23
N PHE A 110 7.44 9.68 -7.76
CA PHE A 110 6.88 9.77 -9.11
C PHE A 110 7.86 9.41 -10.24
N VAL A 111 9.16 9.56 -10.01
CA VAL A 111 10.20 9.25 -11.01
C VAL A 111 10.49 7.76 -11.13
N CYS A 112 10.14 6.94 -10.14
CA CYS A 112 10.23 5.49 -10.24
C CYS A 112 8.84 4.92 -10.46
N ALA A 113 8.56 4.47 -11.68
CA ALA A 113 7.29 3.78 -12.01
C ALA A 113 7.00 2.56 -11.09
N ASN A 114 8.02 2.08 -10.36
CA ASN A 114 7.96 0.90 -9.50
C ASN A 114 7.50 1.21 -8.06
N GLY A 115 7.48 2.47 -7.61
CA GLY A 115 7.21 2.81 -6.21
C GLY A 115 8.22 2.20 -5.22
N LEU A 116 8.31 2.73 -3.99
CA LEU A 116 9.14 2.15 -2.94
C LEU A 116 8.29 1.84 -1.72
N VAL A 117 8.01 0.56 -1.51
CA VAL A 117 7.43 0.11 -0.24
C VAL A 117 8.59 -0.04 0.73
N VAL A 118 8.78 0.96 1.59
CA VAL A 118 9.78 0.89 2.65
C VAL A 118 9.15 0.16 3.84
N SER A 119 9.75 -0.94 4.26
CA SER A 119 9.35 -1.70 5.47
C SER A 119 10.46 -1.65 6.51
N GLU A 120 10.67 -0.49 7.12
CA GLU A 120 11.37 -0.39 8.41
C GLU A 120 10.44 -0.83 9.55
N SER A 121 11.00 -1.14 10.73
CA SER A 121 10.25 -1.33 11.97
C SER A 121 9.38 -0.13 12.38
N VAL A 122 9.49 1.00 11.66
CA VAL A 122 8.76 2.25 11.86
C VAL A 122 7.51 2.39 10.97
N TYR A 123 7.31 1.49 10.00
CA TYR A 123 6.12 1.49 9.14
C TYR A 123 5.03 0.69 9.82
N GLU A 124 3.91 1.36 10.07
CA GLU A 124 2.71 0.69 10.54
C GLU A 124 2.16 -0.15 9.38
N SER A 125 2.32 -1.46 9.51
CA SER A 125 1.59 -2.43 8.69
C SER A 125 0.69 -3.18 9.64
N TYR A 126 -0.60 -2.94 9.54
CA TYR A 126 -1.60 -3.69 10.30
C TYR A 126 -2.00 -4.90 9.49
N LYS A 127 -1.99 -6.07 10.13
CA LYS A 127 -2.46 -7.32 9.55
C LYS A 127 -3.46 -7.94 10.50
N ILE A 128 -4.72 -8.00 10.07
CA ILE A 128 -5.83 -8.50 10.87
C ILE A 128 -6.27 -9.83 10.28
N LYS A 129 -6.23 -10.88 11.10
CA LYS A 129 -6.74 -12.19 10.71
C LYS A 129 -8.27 -12.16 10.81
N HIS A 130 -8.95 -12.80 9.87
CA HIS A 130 -10.42 -12.96 9.86
C HIS A 130 -10.92 -13.98 10.90
N LEU A 131 -10.40 -13.96 12.13
CA LEU A 131 -10.76 -14.92 13.17
C LEU A 131 -11.19 -14.19 14.46
N GLY A 132 -12.42 -14.43 14.89
CA GLY A 132 -13.01 -13.83 16.10
C GLY A 132 -13.58 -12.43 15.89
N ASP A 133 -13.99 -11.76 16.98
CA ASP A 133 -14.47 -10.38 16.94
C ASP A 133 -13.28 -9.42 16.72
N LYS A 134 -13.37 -8.60 15.66
CA LYS A 134 -12.27 -7.79 15.12
C LYS A 134 -12.66 -6.39 14.68
N ASP A 135 -13.90 -5.95 14.91
CA ASP A 135 -14.35 -4.62 14.45
C ASP A 135 -13.49 -3.50 15.04
N ASN A 136 -13.19 -3.59 16.34
CA ASN A 136 -12.31 -2.65 17.03
C ASN A 136 -10.86 -2.72 16.50
N ASP A 137 -10.38 -3.90 16.10
CA ASP A 137 -9.02 -4.06 15.57
C ASP A 137 -8.89 -3.34 14.23
N VAL A 138 -9.92 -3.44 13.37
CA VAL A 138 -9.93 -2.81 12.05
C VAL A 138 -10.04 -1.28 12.16
N ALA A 139 -10.97 -0.78 12.97
CA ALA A 139 -11.11 0.66 13.21
C ALA A 139 -9.82 1.27 13.78
N ASN A 140 -9.22 0.64 14.79
CA ASN A 140 -7.97 1.12 15.38
C ASN A 140 -6.81 1.10 14.38
N ALA A 141 -6.75 0.08 13.51
CA ALA A 141 -5.75 0.02 12.44
C ALA A 141 -5.91 1.16 11.44
N VAL A 142 -7.15 1.47 11.02
CA VAL A 142 -7.42 2.57 10.08
C VAL A 142 -7.10 3.93 10.72
N ILE A 143 -7.50 4.17 11.96
CA ILE A 143 -7.20 5.43 12.67
C ILE A 143 -5.68 5.63 12.79
N SER A 144 -4.96 4.59 13.20
CA SER A 144 -3.51 4.69 13.41
C SER A 144 -2.78 4.95 12.09
N ILE A 145 -3.10 4.15 11.05
CA ILE A 145 -2.38 4.23 9.78
C ILE A 145 -2.67 5.52 9.01
N THR A 146 -3.89 6.06 9.11
CA THR A 146 -4.25 7.31 8.42
C THR A 146 -3.56 8.52 9.04
N ALA A 147 -3.16 8.45 10.32
CA ALA A 147 -2.40 9.46 11.03
C ALA A 147 -0.87 9.42 10.78
N ILE A 148 -0.35 8.42 10.05
CA ILE A 148 1.11 8.19 9.92
C ILE A 148 1.82 9.22 9.02
N LYS A 149 1.08 9.90 8.13
CA LYS A 149 1.66 10.73 7.05
C LYS A 149 2.68 11.77 7.54
N PRO A 150 2.41 12.60 8.58
CA PRO A 150 3.37 13.61 9.03
C PRO A 150 4.71 13.01 9.48
N LYS A 151 4.66 11.85 10.14
CA LYS A 151 5.86 11.12 10.60
C LYS A 151 6.69 10.63 9.42
N LEU A 152 6.06 10.09 8.38
CA LEU A 152 6.76 9.64 7.16
C LEU A 152 7.34 10.82 6.38
N MET A 153 6.58 11.91 6.25
CA MET A 153 7.07 13.12 5.58
C MET A 153 8.28 13.73 6.31
N SER A 154 8.29 13.70 7.64
CA SER A 154 9.45 14.14 8.43
C SER A 154 10.70 13.32 8.09
N LYS A 155 10.59 11.99 8.06
CA LYS A 155 11.71 11.10 7.66
C LYS A 155 12.18 11.36 6.23
N ILE A 156 11.25 11.52 5.29
CA ILE A 156 11.57 11.86 3.89
C ILE A 156 12.38 13.15 3.87
N ASN A 157 11.90 14.21 4.53
CA ASN A 157 12.59 15.49 4.57
C ASN A 157 13.98 15.39 5.20
N THR A 158 14.14 14.63 6.29
CA THR A 158 15.45 14.38 6.91
C THR A 158 16.40 13.72 5.91
N LEU A 159 15.99 12.64 5.25
CA LEU A 159 16.83 11.93 4.29
C LEU A 159 17.15 12.78 3.06
N SER A 160 16.15 13.50 2.52
CA SER A 160 16.31 14.39 1.37
C SER A 160 17.20 15.60 1.65
N SER A 161 17.37 16.00 2.92
CA SER A 161 18.25 17.11 3.29
C SER A 161 19.75 16.73 3.32
N ILE A 162 20.07 15.44 3.32
CA ILE A 162 21.45 14.96 3.39
C ILE A 162 22.13 15.22 2.04
N THR A 163 23.10 16.13 2.02
CA THR A 163 23.94 16.37 0.84
C THR A 163 25.26 15.61 1.00
N LEU A 164 25.50 14.66 0.12
CA LEU A 164 26.74 13.89 0.09
C LEU A 164 27.78 14.58 -0.80
N SER A 165 29.01 14.67 -0.30
CA SER A 165 30.19 15.00 -1.10
C SER A 165 30.44 13.94 -2.18
N GLN A 166 31.26 14.27 -3.18
CA GLN A 166 31.60 13.32 -4.24
C GLN A 166 32.18 12.02 -3.68
N LEU A 167 33.07 12.12 -2.68
CA LEU A 167 33.67 10.95 -2.03
C LEU A 167 32.61 10.10 -1.32
N GLU A 168 31.69 10.73 -0.59
CA GLU A 168 30.62 10.00 0.11
C GLU A 168 29.66 9.32 -0.86
N LYS A 169 29.35 9.95 -2.01
CA LYS A 169 28.55 9.32 -3.06
C LYS A 169 29.22 8.06 -3.61
N GLU A 170 30.51 8.15 -3.93
CA GLU A 170 31.28 7.00 -4.43
C GLU A 170 31.38 5.87 -3.40
N THR A 171 31.62 6.22 -2.13
CA THR A 171 31.63 5.25 -1.03
C THR A 171 30.27 4.59 -0.88
N PHE A 172 29.18 5.36 -0.89
CA PHE A 172 27.83 4.82 -0.79
C PHE A 172 27.51 3.88 -1.96
N ALA A 173 27.82 4.27 -3.20
CA ALA A 173 27.62 3.44 -4.39
C ALA A 173 28.37 2.11 -4.29
N LYS A 174 29.66 2.13 -3.89
CA LYS A 174 30.47 0.92 -3.69
C LYS A 174 29.89 0.02 -2.60
N SER A 175 29.44 0.60 -1.49
CA SER A 175 28.82 -0.15 -0.39
C SER A 175 27.44 -0.73 -0.74
N ALA A 176 26.72 -0.11 -1.68
CA ALA A 176 25.38 -0.55 -2.10
C ALA A 176 25.43 -1.75 -3.06
N ILE A 177 26.48 -1.88 -3.89
CA ILE A 177 26.61 -2.96 -4.88
C ILE A 177 26.41 -4.35 -4.27
N PRO A 178 27.16 -4.79 -3.25
CA PRO A 178 27.03 -6.15 -2.70
C PRO A 178 25.70 -6.38 -1.96
N LEU A 179 24.98 -5.32 -1.59
CA LEU A 179 23.66 -5.42 -0.96
C LEU A 179 22.55 -5.62 -1.99
N ARG A 180 22.74 -5.13 -3.23
CA ARG A 180 21.71 -5.10 -4.26
C ARG A 180 21.92 -6.15 -5.36
N PHE A 181 23.16 -6.46 -5.70
CA PHE A 181 23.53 -7.31 -6.81
C PHE A 181 24.27 -8.56 -6.29
N GLU A 182 24.05 -9.68 -6.97
CA GLU A 182 24.77 -10.91 -6.67
C GLU A 182 26.26 -10.77 -7.04
N GLU A 183 27.13 -11.49 -6.32
CA GLU A 183 28.59 -11.38 -6.48
C GLU A 183 29.10 -11.66 -7.89
N HIS A 184 28.36 -12.43 -8.68
CA HIS A 184 28.73 -12.79 -10.05
C HIS A 184 28.43 -11.68 -11.08
N LEU A 185 27.71 -10.61 -10.69
CA LEU A 185 27.40 -9.48 -11.54
C LEU A 185 28.46 -8.40 -11.37
N GLU A 186 29.19 -8.09 -12.45
CA GLU A 186 30.09 -6.94 -12.48
C GLU A 186 29.30 -5.64 -12.68
N VAL A 187 29.30 -4.79 -11.66
CA VAL A 187 28.63 -3.47 -11.67
C VAL A 187 29.67 -2.40 -11.39
N ASP A 188 29.86 -1.44 -12.31
CA ASP A 188 30.67 -0.25 -12.04
C ASP A 188 29.88 0.69 -11.14
N TYR A 189 30.46 1.08 -9.99
CA TYR A 189 29.83 2.03 -9.07
C TYR A 189 29.55 3.38 -9.73
N LYS A 190 30.28 3.75 -10.79
CA LYS A 190 30.05 4.99 -11.54
C LYS A 190 28.69 5.01 -12.24
N ASP A 191 28.19 3.85 -12.67
CA ASP A 191 26.88 3.73 -13.29
C ASP A 191 25.74 4.02 -12.29
N LEU A 192 26.03 3.97 -10.98
CA LEU A 192 25.09 4.31 -9.91
C LEU A 192 25.11 5.79 -9.51
N LEU A 193 26.02 6.60 -10.09
CA LEU A 193 26.19 8.02 -9.74
C LEU A 193 25.51 8.98 -10.73
N THR A 194 25.01 8.47 -11.84
CA THR A 194 24.29 9.18 -12.91
C THR A 194 22.79 9.13 -12.71
#